data_AF-A0A2M8KE98-F1
#
_entry.id   AF-A0A2M8KE98-F1
#
_cell.length_a   1.000
_cell.length_b   1.000
_cell.length_c   1.000
_cell.angle_alpha   90.00
_cell.angle_beta   90.00
_cell.angle_gamma   90.00
#
_symmetry.space_group_name_H-M   'P 1'
#
loop_
_entity.id
_entity.type
_entity.pdbx_description
1 polymer ?
#
loop_
_entity_poly.entity_id
_entity_poly.type
_entity_poly.pdbx_seq_one_letter_code
_entity_poly.pdbx_strand_id
1 'polypeptide(L)'
;KMFFGQYWSNKILTIFSNFFTGLKLTDMETCYKAMTKKVIDKIKNELISERFGIEPEITARIKKFRVMEAPILYRGRGYEEGKHIGWKDGLAAVWQIIKFNVFIRK
;
A
#
# COMPACT_ATOMS: atom_id res chain seq x y z
N LYS A 1 9.93 2.00 16.76
CA LYS A 1 10.30 0.58 16.64
C LYS A 1 9.22 -0.18 15.86
N MET A 2 9.56 -1.09 14.93
CA MET A 2 8.57 -1.96 14.29
C MET A 2 8.37 -3.22 15.13
N PHE A 3 7.13 -3.51 15.52
CA PHE A 3 6.79 -4.69 16.32
C PHE A 3 6.54 -5.91 15.42
N PHE A 4 6.78 -7.11 15.94
CA PHE A 4 6.62 -8.38 15.20
C PHE A 4 5.21 -8.55 14.60
N GLY A 5 4.17 -8.20 15.36
CA GLY A 5 2.80 -8.24 14.86
C GLY A 5 2.55 -7.30 13.68
N GLN A 6 3.12 -6.08 13.70
CA GLN A 6 3.00 -5.13 12.60
C GLN A 6 3.72 -5.60 11.34
N TYR A 7 4.90 -6.22 11.51
CA TYR A 7 5.63 -6.83 10.41
C TYR A 7 4.78 -7.90 9.71
N TRP A 8 4.15 -8.80 10.47
CA TRP A 8 3.27 -9.82 9.91
C TRP A 8 2.00 -9.26 9.30
N SER A 9 1.38 -8.24 9.91
CA SER A 9 0.23 -7.55 9.33
C SER A 9 0.56 -6.98 7.94
N ASN A 10 1.68 -6.27 7.81
CA ASN A 10 2.12 -5.73 6.51
C ASN A 10 2.42 -6.84 5.51
N LYS A 11 3.04 -7.94 5.94
CA LYS A 11 3.30 -9.09 5.07
C LYS A 11 2.01 -9.74 4.57
N ILE A 12 1.02 -9.93 5.43
CA ILE A 12 -0.28 -10.50 5.06
C ILE A 12 -0.98 -9.58 4.06
N LEU A 13 -1.04 -8.27 4.34
CA LEU A 13 -1.62 -7.28 3.43
C LEU A 13 -0.90 -7.25 2.07
N THR A 14 0.42 -7.39 2.08
CA THR A 14 1.23 -7.43 0.85
C THR A 14 0.93 -8.68 0.03
N ILE A 15 0.89 -9.87 0.66
CA ILE A 15 0.54 -11.13 -0.03
C ILE A 15 -0.87 -11.01 -0.63
N PHE A 16 -1.81 -10.48 0.14
CA PHE A 16 -3.18 -10.27 -0.31
C PHE A 16 -3.26 -9.30 -1.49
N SER A 17 -2.55 -8.17 -1.42
CA SER A 17 -2.46 -7.22 -2.53
C SER A 17 -1.82 -7.82 -3.78
N ASN A 18 -0.73 -8.58 -3.62
CA ASN A 18 -0.06 -9.30 -4.71
C ASN A 18 -1.02 -10.28 -5.41
N PHE A 19 -1.87 -10.99 -4.66
CA PHE A 19 -2.88 -11.89 -5.24
C PHE A 19 -3.85 -11.17 -6.19
N PHE A 20 -4.31 -9.96 -5.81
CA PHE A 20 -5.25 -9.18 -6.64
C PHE A 20 -4.59 -8.39 -7.78
N THR A 21 -3.34 -7.96 -7.57
CA THR A 21 -2.62 -7.10 -8.53
C THR A 21 -1.77 -7.90 -9.52
N GLY A 22 -1.41 -9.14 -9.18
CA GLY A 22 -0.44 -9.94 -9.93
C GLY A 22 1.00 -9.46 -9.78
N LEU A 23 1.25 -8.45 -8.93
CA LEU A 23 2.59 -7.99 -8.61
C LEU A 23 3.27 -8.95 -7.63
N LYS A 24 4.60 -8.91 -7.59
CA LYS A 24 5.43 -9.66 -6.62
C LYS A 24 6.21 -8.68 -5.75
N LEU A 25 5.49 -7.95 -4.90
CA LEU A 25 6.09 -6.98 -3.96
C LEU A 25 6.48 -7.67 -2.65
N THR A 26 7.60 -7.24 -2.06
CA THR A 26 8.02 -7.64 -0.72
C THR A 26 7.36 -6.83 0.39
N ASP A 27 7.00 -5.57 0.10
CA ASP A 27 6.21 -4.70 0.96
C ASP A 27 5.35 -3.76 0.11
N MET A 28 4.04 -3.78 0.32
CA MET A 28 3.10 -2.90 -0.38
C MET A 28 2.85 -1.60 0.38
N GLU A 29 2.83 -1.65 1.72
CA GLU A 29 2.50 -0.56 2.64
C GLU A 29 3.77 0.21 3.06
N THR A 30 4.60 0.52 2.06
CA THR A 30 5.93 1.12 2.25
C THR A 30 5.86 2.60 2.62
N CYS A 31 4.77 3.28 2.27
CA CYS A 31 4.61 4.73 2.32
C CYS A 31 5.69 5.53 1.55
N TYR A 32 6.47 4.85 0.69
CA TYR A 32 7.52 5.46 -0.14
C TYR A 32 7.41 4.90 -1.57
N LYS A 33 6.63 5.58 -2.41
CA LYS A 33 6.49 5.25 -3.82
C LYS A 33 6.92 6.43 -4.68
N ALA A 34 7.96 6.21 -5.48
CA ALA A 34 8.40 7.17 -6.50
C ALA A 34 7.88 6.72 -7.87
N MET A 35 7.43 7.67 -8.67
CA MET A 35 6.92 7.40 -10.02
C MET A 35 7.32 8.50 -10.98
N THR A 36 7.49 8.11 -12.25
CA THR A 36 7.78 9.07 -13.32
C THR A 36 6.56 9.97 -13.56
N LYS A 37 6.80 11.19 -14.08
CA LYS A 37 5.74 12.12 -14.48
C LYS A 37 4.68 11.46 -15.39
N LYS A 38 5.15 10.65 -16.35
CA LYS A 38 4.29 9.91 -17.28
C LYS A 38 3.35 8.92 -16.58
N VAL A 39 3.77 8.30 -15.50
CA VAL A 39 2.93 7.35 -14.74
C VAL A 39 1.92 8.10 -13.89
N ILE A 40 2.34 9.14 -13.14
CA ILE A 40 1.42 9.89 -12.29
C ILE A 40 0.34 10.61 -13.12
N ASP A 41 0.69 11.19 -14.27
CA ASP A 41 -0.27 11.87 -15.14
C ASP A 41 -1.37 10.93 -15.65
N LYS A 42 -1.11 9.62 -15.73
CA LYS A 42 -2.10 8.62 -16.12
C LYS A 42 -3.04 8.19 -15.01
N ILE A 43 -2.68 8.37 -13.74
CA ILE A 43 -3.46 7.84 -12.61
C ILE A 43 -3.99 8.93 -11.66
N LYS A 44 -3.38 10.11 -11.64
CA LYS A 44 -3.65 11.16 -10.63
C LYS A 44 -5.12 11.59 -10.56
N ASN A 45 -5.79 11.65 -11.71
CA ASN A 45 -7.20 12.07 -11.78
C ASN A 45 -8.17 10.98 -11.31
N GLU A 46 -7.68 9.76 -11.08
CA GLU A 46 -8.47 8.62 -10.66
C GLU A 46 -8.31 8.31 -9.16
N LEU A 47 -7.35 8.96 -8.49
CA LEU A 47 -7.08 8.76 -7.07
C LEU A 47 -8.18 9.39 -6.23
N ILE A 48 -8.84 8.59 -5.40
CA ILE A 48 -9.98 9.02 -4.57
C ILE A 48 -9.84 8.63 -3.10
N SER A 49 -8.81 7.86 -2.75
CA SER A 49 -8.63 7.36 -1.39
C SER A 49 -8.25 8.46 -0.41
N GLU A 50 -8.75 8.32 0.80
CA GLU A 50 -8.36 9.13 1.94
C GLU A 50 -7.49 8.31 2.90
N ARG A 51 -6.74 9.01 3.77
CA ARG A 51 -5.88 8.42 4.81
C ARG A 51 -4.92 7.39 4.20
N PHE A 52 -4.82 6.21 4.81
CA PHE A 52 -3.92 5.13 4.37
C PHE A 52 -4.45 4.32 3.19
N GLY A 53 -5.67 4.56 2.72
CA GLY A 53 -6.23 3.81 1.57
C GLY A 53 -5.50 4.10 0.25
N ILE A 54 -4.74 5.19 0.21
CA ILE A 54 -3.98 5.61 -0.97
C ILE A 54 -2.91 4.60 -1.39
N GLU A 55 -2.32 3.87 -0.44
CA GLU A 55 -1.28 2.88 -0.74
C GLU A 55 -1.83 1.67 -1.52
N PRO A 56 -2.93 1.01 -1.07
CA PRO A 56 -3.65 0.02 -1.87
C PRO A 56 -4.12 0.55 -3.22
N GLU A 57 -4.67 1.77 -3.27
CA GLU A 57 -5.17 2.35 -4.52
C GLU A 57 -4.05 2.54 -5.55
N ILE A 58 -2.98 3.26 -5.17
CA ILE A 58 -1.84 3.50 -6.06
C ILE A 58 -1.30 2.16 -6.57
N THR A 59 -1.13 1.18 -5.68
CA THR A 59 -0.63 -0.15 -6.06
C THR A 59 -1.55 -0.83 -7.08
N ALA A 60 -2.87 -0.75 -6.90
CA ALA A 60 -3.84 -1.27 -7.87
C ALA A 60 -3.80 -0.54 -9.22
N ARG A 61 -3.62 0.79 -9.23
CA ARG A 61 -3.55 1.61 -10.45
C ARG A 61 -2.25 1.42 -11.23
N ILE A 62 -1.14 1.18 -10.54
CA ILE A 62 0.18 1.05 -11.19
C ILE A 62 0.53 -0.35 -11.65
N LYS A 63 -0.28 -1.37 -11.36
CA LYS A 63 0.01 -2.79 -11.70
C LYS A 63 0.26 -3.06 -13.19
N LYS A 64 -0.20 -2.16 -14.07
CA LYS A 64 0.01 -2.20 -15.53
C LYS A 64 1.35 -1.61 -15.99
N PHE A 65 2.12 -1.01 -15.08
CA PHE A 65 3.44 -0.43 -15.36
C PHE A 65 4.55 -1.31 -14.78
N ARG A 66 5.80 -1.02 -15.17
CA ARG A 66 6.96 -1.65 -14.57
C ARG A 66 7.16 -1.12 -13.15
N VAL A 67 7.06 -2.02 -12.17
CA VAL A 67 7.31 -1.72 -10.75
C VAL A 67 8.61 -2.39 -10.32
N MET A 68 9.43 -1.67 -9.56
CA MET A 68 10.67 -2.19 -8.96
C MET A 68 10.71 -1.78 -7.49
N GLU A 69 11.33 -2.61 -6.67
CA GLU A 69 11.58 -2.33 -5.27
C GLU A 69 13.02 -1.88 -5.08
N ALA A 70 13.21 -0.80 -4.33
CA ALA A 70 14.50 -0.35 -3.84
C ALA A 70 14.54 -0.58 -2.33
N PRO A 71 15.63 -1.14 -1.77
CA PRO A 71 15.74 -1.33 -0.34
C PRO A 71 15.77 0.02 0.38
N ILE A 72 15.01 0.13 1.47
CA ILE A 72 14.98 1.33 2.32
C ILE A 72 15.30 0.96 3.76
N LEU A 73 15.99 1.87 4.46
CA LEU A 73 16.16 1.79 5.90
C LEU A 73 15.03 2.56 6.58
N TYR A 74 14.18 1.85 7.33
CA TYR A 74 13.06 2.45 8.03
C TYR A 74 13.30 2.53 9.54
N ARG A 75 13.26 3.74 10.10
CA ARG A 75 13.26 3.99 11.54
C ARG A 75 11.86 4.37 11.99
N GLY A 76 11.02 3.38 12.27
CA GLY A 76 9.65 3.62 12.72
C GLY A 76 9.57 4.17 14.14
N ARG A 77 8.44 4.83 14.46
CA ARG A 77 8.05 5.25 15.81
C ARG A 77 7.36 4.11 16.58
N GLY A 78 7.53 4.07 17.90
CA GLY A 78 6.79 3.22 18.83
C GLY A 78 5.41 3.79 19.18
N TYR A 79 4.60 3.02 19.90
CA TYR A 79 3.28 3.47 20.36
C TYR A 79 3.38 4.63 21.36
N GLU A 80 4.36 4.58 22.27
CA GLU A 80 4.66 5.65 23.22
C GLU A 80 5.11 6.95 22.54
N GLU A 81 5.70 6.85 21.35
CA GLU A 81 6.11 7.98 20.51
C GLU A 81 4.97 8.52 19.62
N GLY A 82 3.71 8.19 19.96
CA GLY A 82 2.50 8.67 19.27
C GLY A 82 2.19 7.94 17.96
N LYS A 83 2.38 6.61 17.90
CA LYS A 83 1.93 5.82 16.75
C LYS A 83 0.42 5.56 16.84
N HIS A 84 -0.35 6.15 15.92
CA HIS A 84 -1.82 6.10 15.94
C HIS A 84 -2.43 4.97 15.11
N ILE A 85 -1.63 4.11 14.47
CA ILE A 85 -2.16 3.04 13.61
C ILE A 85 -2.66 1.86 14.44
N GLY A 86 -3.87 1.40 14.12
CA GLY A 86 -4.55 0.31 14.84
C GLY A 86 -5.14 -0.75 13.93
N TRP A 87 -5.80 -1.75 14.54
CA TRP A 87 -6.41 -2.87 13.83
C TRP A 87 -7.53 -2.44 12.86
N LYS A 88 -8.24 -1.36 13.17
CA LYS A 88 -9.26 -0.76 12.30
C LYS A 88 -8.66 -0.28 10.98
N ASP A 89 -7.44 0.28 11.01
CA ASP A 89 -6.73 0.70 9.80
C ASP A 89 -6.32 -0.53 8.97
N GLY A 90 -5.99 -1.66 9.62
CA GLY A 90 -5.73 -2.93 8.94
C GLY A 90 -6.95 -3.49 8.20
N LEU A 91 -8.13 -3.51 8.84
CA LEU A 91 -9.38 -3.90 8.17
C LEU A 91 -9.76 -2.94 7.04
N ALA A 92 -9.55 -1.63 7.24
CA ALA A 92 -9.73 -0.64 6.20
C ALA A 92 -8.80 -0.93 5.00
N ALA A 93 -7.53 -1.24 5.22
CA ALA A 93 -6.58 -1.61 4.16
C ALA A 93 -7.04 -2.83 3.37
N VAL A 94 -7.50 -3.90 4.05
CA VAL A 94 -8.08 -5.10 3.38
C VAL A 94 -9.25 -4.68 2.49
N TRP A 95 -10.17 -3.86 2.99
CA TRP A 95 -11.29 -3.36 2.21
C TRP A 95 -10.85 -2.54 1.00
N GLN A 96 -9.86 -1.64 1.14
CA GLN A 96 -9.35 -0.85 0.02
C GLN A 96 -8.69 -1.74 -1.06
N ILE A 97 -7.94 -2.77 -0.65
CA ILE A 97 -7.36 -3.74 -1.60
C ILE A 97 -8.45 -4.38 -2.45
N ILE A 98 -9.54 -4.86 -1.82
CA ILE A 98 -10.68 -5.46 -2.51
C ILE A 98 -11.36 -4.40 -3.40
N LYS A 99 -11.67 -3.23 -2.84
CA LYS A 99 -12.37 -2.13 -3.52
C LYS A 99 -11.72 -1.76 -4.84
N PHE A 100 -10.42 -1.50 -4.85
CA PHE A 100 -9.71 -1.01 -6.04
C PHE A 100 -9.27 -2.10 -7.01
N ASN A 101 -9.28 -3.37 -6.61
CA ASN A 101 -8.95 -4.46 -7.54
C ASN A 101 -10.19 -5.16 -8.14
N VAL A 102 -11.31 -5.15 -7.43
CA VAL A 102 -12.54 -5.85 -7.83
C VAL A 102 -13.59 -4.88 -8.35
N PHE A 103 -13.92 -3.83 -7.59
CA PHE A 103 -15.08 -2.97 -7.87
C PHE A 103 -14.73 -1.74 -8.71
N ILE A 104 -13.54 -1.17 -8.53
CA ILE A 104 -13.10 0.03 -9.26
C ILE A 104 -11.99 -0.37 -10.24
N ARG A 105 -12.39 -0.88 -11.40
CA ARG A 105 -11.51 -1.21 -12.53
C ARG A 105 -11.65 -0.14 -13.61
N LYS A 106 -11.12 1.06 -13.39
CA LYS A 106 -10.84 2.02 -14.47
C LYS A 106 -9.33 2.05 -14.72
#